data_AF-A0A0Q5V7B2-F1
#
_entry.id   AF-A0A0Q5V7B2-F1
#
_cell.length_a   1.000
_cell.length_b   1.000
_cell.length_c   1.000
_cell.angle_alpha   90.00
_cell.angle_beta   90.00
_cell.angle_gamma   90.00
#
_symmetry.space_group_name_H-M   'P 1'
#
loop_
_entity.id
_entity.type
_entity.pdbx_description
1 polymer ?
#
loop_
_entity_poly.entity_id
_entity_poly.type
_entity_poly.pdbx_seq_one_letter_code
_entity_poly.pdbx_strand_id
1 'polypeptide(L)'
;MRAPLTHEDVEELEGHRSPDEHRVLAEKLLAWAEEVHPDDEPTTAELLSAAGWQHDLAGDTDGALAVFRRVLAADGVTYPDVRVPMVAVLLAAGRTEEAAGAADELRRSSPGVGDCAMAAEVYELAGDLPQAHRWTAIGMTRAALLADDELDEQELARLTSVRSRVRLALGMPTD
;
A
#
# COMPACT_ATOMS: atom_id res chain seq x y z
N MET A 1 -30.27 -9.23 1.84
CA MET A 1 -29.03 -8.90 2.55
C MET A 1 -28.10 -10.07 2.34
N ARG A 2 -26.88 -9.84 1.86
CA ARG A 2 -25.88 -10.90 1.65
C ARG A 2 -25.47 -11.51 3.00
N ALA A 3 -24.82 -12.68 2.97
CA ALA A 3 -24.15 -13.21 4.16
C ALA A 3 -23.01 -12.27 4.59
N PRO A 4 -22.67 -12.20 5.89
CA PRO A 4 -21.48 -11.49 6.34
C PRO A 4 -20.24 -12.10 5.71
N LEU A 5 -19.29 -11.23 5.34
CA LEU A 5 -17.99 -11.62 4.84
C LEU A 5 -17.03 -11.83 5.99
N THR A 6 -16.17 -12.82 5.83
CA THR A 6 -15.01 -13.09 6.65
C THR A 6 -13.73 -12.65 5.92
N HIS A 7 -12.61 -12.58 6.64
CA HIS A 7 -11.31 -12.40 5.97
C HIS A 7 -10.98 -13.58 5.04
N GLU A 8 -11.40 -14.79 5.40
CA GLU A 8 -11.21 -16.00 4.57
C GLU A 8 -11.91 -15.87 3.21
N ASP A 9 -13.12 -15.28 3.17
CA ASP A 9 -13.81 -15.01 1.90
C ASP A 9 -13.03 -14.08 0.96
N VAL A 10 -12.19 -13.20 1.51
CA VAL A 10 -11.30 -12.31 0.74
C VAL A 10 -10.02 -13.03 0.35
N GLU A 11 -9.42 -13.80 1.27
CA GLU A 11 -8.21 -14.59 1.02
C GLU A 11 -8.42 -15.69 -0.03
N GLU A 12 -9.60 -16.33 -0.08
CA GLU A 12 -9.96 -17.28 -1.13
C GLU A 12 -9.96 -16.66 -2.53
N LEU A 13 -10.02 -15.34 -2.62
CA LEU A 13 -9.91 -14.59 -3.88
C LEU A 13 -8.47 -14.32 -4.29
N GLU A 14 -7.46 -14.75 -3.52
CA GLU A 14 -6.07 -14.67 -3.93
C GLU A 14 -5.73 -15.73 -4.99
N GLY A 15 -4.59 -15.58 -5.66
CA GLY A 15 -4.11 -16.52 -6.67
C GLY A 15 -3.90 -15.94 -8.07
N HIS A 16 -3.24 -16.74 -8.92
CA HIS A 16 -2.89 -16.35 -10.28
C HIS A 16 -4.13 -16.24 -11.17
N ARG A 17 -4.25 -15.10 -11.86
CA ARG A 17 -5.39 -14.76 -12.72
C ARG A 17 -4.91 -14.06 -13.98
N SER A 18 -5.72 -14.13 -15.03
CA SER A 18 -5.59 -13.29 -16.22
C SER A 18 -6.07 -11.87 -15.93
N PRO A 19 -5.68 -10.87 -16.75
CA PRO A 19 -6.16 -9.49 -16.59
C PRO A 19 -7.69 -9.36 -16.58
N ASP A 20 -8.41 -10.15 -17.38
CA ASP A 20 -9.89 -10.10 -17.41
C ASP A 20 -10.51 -10.66 -16.12
N GLU A 21 -9.93 -11.74 -15.58
CA GLU A 21 -10.36 -12.30 -14.29
C GLU A 21 -10.08 -11.34 -13.13
N HIS A 22 -8.99 -10.58 -13.19
CA HIS A 22 -8.72 -9.50 -12.24
C HIS A 22 -9.78 -8.39 -12.31
N ARG A 23 -10.24 -7.99 -13.50
CA ARG A 23 -11.33 -7.00 -13.65
C ARG A 23 -12.64 -7.51 -13.04
N VAL A 24 -13.02 -8.75 -13.34
CA VAL A 24 -14.22 -9.38 -12.76
C VAL A 24 -14.14 -9.44 -11.24
N LEU A 25 -12.95 -9.73 -10.71
CA LEU A 25 -12.75 -9.77 -9.27
C LEU A 25 -12.84 -8.37 -8.64
N ALA A 26 -12.28 -7.34 -9.29
CA ALA A 26 -12.42 -5.97 -8.86
C ALA A 26 -13.90 -5.57 -8.76
N GLU A 27 -14.70 -5.88 -9.78
CA GLU A 27 -16.15 -5.61 -9.79
C GLU A 27 -16.88 -6.32 -8.64
N LYS A 28 -16.52 -7.57 -8.35
CA LYS A 28 -17.07 -8.33 -7.22
C LYS A 28 -16.77 -7.65 -5.87
N LEU A 29 -15.52 -7.24 -5.66
CA LEU A 29 -15.09 -6.55 -4.43
C LEU A 29 -15.77 -5.18 -4.29
N LEU A 30 -15.93 -4.44 -5.39
CA LEU A 30 -16.67 -3.17 -5.40
C LEU A 30 -18.15 -3.37 -5.03
N ALA A 31 -18.80 -4.42 -5.54
CA ALA A 31 -20.17 -4.74 -5.16
C ALA A 31 -20.29 -5.09 -3.67
N TRP A 32 -19.33 -5.81 -3.11
CA TRP A 32 -19.28 -6.10 -1.67
C TRP A 32 -19.11 -4.84 -0.82
N ALA A 33 -18.27 -3.90 -1.26
CA ALA A 33 -18.07 -2.61 -0.59
C ALA A 33 -19.30 -1.70 -0.65
N GLU A 34 -20.20 -1.88 -1.63
CA GLU A 34 -21.45 -1.13 -1.74
C GLU A 34 -22.59 -1.76 -0.91
N GLU A 35 -22.60 -3.09 -0.77
CA GLU A 35 -23.57 -3.83 0.04
C GLU A 35 -23.03 -4.11 1.46
N VAL A 36 -22.74 -3.07 2.24
CA VAL A 36 -22.16 -3.22 3.60
C VAL A 36 -23.08 -4.03 4.52
N HIS A 37 -22.51 -5.03 5.20
CA HIS A 37 -23.17 -5.81 6.24
C HIS A 37 -22.57 -5.45 7.62
N PRO A 38 -23.38 -5.23 8.67
CA PRO A 38 -22.88 -4.80 9.98
C PRO A 38 -21.96 -5.82 10.66
N ASP A 39 -22.12 -7.11 10.32
CA ASP A 39 -21.30 -8.21 10.82
C ASP A 39 -20.17 -8.62 9.85
N ASP A 40 -19.81 -7.77 8.88
CA ASP A 40 -18.61 -8.02 8.07
C ASP A 40 -17.35 -7.90 8.93
N GLU A 41 -16.44 -8.86 8.75
CA GLU A 41 -15.09 -8.72 9.26
C GLU A 41 -14.25 -7.72 8.46
N PRO A 42 -14.19 -7.78 7.11
CA PRO A 42 -13.45 -6.78 6.33
C PRO A 42 -14.22 -5.46 6.26
N THR A 43 -13.49 -4.37 6.49
CA THR A 43 -14.01 -3.00 6.35
C THR A 43 -14.24 -2.62 4.88
N THR A 44 -15.07 -1.61 4.65
CA THR A 44 -15.24 -1.01 3.33
C THR A 44 -13.90 -0.54 2.73
N ALA A 45 -13.03 0.04 3.56
CA ALA A 45 -11.69 0.47 3.13
C ALA A 45 -10.83 -0.70 2.64
N GLU A 46 -10.86 -1.85 3.31
CA GLU A 46 -10.13 -3.06 2.91
C GLU A 46 -10.67 -3.66 1.61
N LEU A 47 -11.99 -3.77 1.46
CA LEU A 47 -12.61 -4.25 0.22
C LEU A 47 -12.29 -3.35 -0.97
N LEU A 48 -12.34 -2.02 -0.79
CA LEU A 48 -11.96 -1.06 -1.82
C LEU A 48 -10.45 -1.14 -2.13
N SER A 49 -9.60 -1.29 -1.12
CA SER A 49 -8.15 -1.45 -1.32
C SER A 49 -7.84 -2.70 -2.13
N ALA A 50 -8.47 -3.83 -1.78
CA ALA A 50 -8.36 -5.08 -2.54
C ALA A 50 -8.81 -4.88 -3.99
N ALA A 51 -9.95 -4.21 -4.24
CA ALA A 51 -10.42 -3.92 -5.59
C ALA A 51 -9.42 -3.06 -6.39
N GLY A 52 -8.82 -2.04 -5.76
CA GLY A 52 -7.81 -1.20 -6.39
C GLY A 52 -6.58 -1.99 -6.85
N TRP A 53 -6.11 -2.94 -6.03
CA TRP A 53 -5.05 -3.88 -6.43
C TRP A 53 -5.45 -4.75 -7.61
N GLN A 54 -6.70 -5.23 -7.66
CA GLN A 54 -7.17 -6.02 -8.80
C GLN A 54 -7.19 -5.21 -10.10
N HIS A 55 -7.57 -3.93 -10.06
CA HIS A 55 -7.43 -3.06 -11.24
C HIS A 55 -5.98 -2.89 -11.67
N ASP A 56 -5.05 -2.70 -10.73
CA ASP A 56 -3.62 -2.58 -11.06
C ASP A 56 -3.07 -3.86 -11.70
N LEU A 57 -3.38 -5.02 -11.13
CA LEU A 57 -3.01 -6.33 -11.69
C LEU A 57 -3.64 -6.59 -13.07
N ALA A 58 -4.80 -6.00 -13.36
CA ALA A 58 -5.41 -6.00 -14.69
C ALA A 58 -4.76 -5.02 -15.69
N GLY A 59 -3.78 -4.22 -15.25
CA GLY A 59 -3.17 -3.14 -16.03
C GLY A 59 -4.06 -1.90 -16.19
N ASP A 60 -5.11 -1.77 -15.37
CA ASP A 60 -6.02 -0.63 -15.36
C ASP A 60 -5.59 0.39 -14.30
N THR A 61 -4.52 1.13 -14.61
CA THR A 61 -3.94 2.15 -13.73
C THR A 61 -4.97 3.20 -13.29
N ASP A 62 -5.80 3.69 -14.21
CA ASP A 62 -6.79 4.73 -13.89
C ASP A 62 -7.92 4.19 -13.03
N GLY A 63 -8.38 2.96 -13.30
CA GLY A 63 -9.34 2.25 -12.44
C GLY A 63 -8.80 2.05 -11.02
N ALA A 64 -7.56 1.58 -10.89
CA ALA A 64 -6.91 1.39 -9.59
C ALA A 64 -6.87 2.69 -8.78
N LEU A 65 -6.43 3.79 -9.40
CA LEU A 65 -6.35 5.10 -8.75
C LEU A 65 -7.72 5.68 -8.43
N ALA A 66 -8.74 5.44 -9.25
CA ALA A 66 -10.11 5.86 -8.94
C ALA A 66 -10.63 5.14 -7.68
N VAL A 67 -10.36 3.85 -7.56
CA VAL A 67 -10.76 3.05 -6.39
C VAL A 67 -9.96 3.43 -5.15
N PHE A 68 -8.63 3.58 -5.24
CA PHE A 68 -7.81 3.99 -4.10
C PHE A 68 -8.20 5.37 -3.54
N ARG A 69 -8.64 6.30 -4.39
CA ARG A 69 -9.20 7.58 -3.90
C ARG A 69 -10.51 7.41 -3.13
N ARG A 70 -11.31 6.38 -3.41
CA ARG A 70 -12.51 6.05 -2.62
C ARG A 70 -12.13 5.52 -1.23
N VAL A 71 -11.04 4.75 -1.12
CA VAL A 71 -10.52 4.26 0.18
C VAL A 71 -10.25 5.43 1.13
N LEU A 72 -9.67 6.52 0.64
CA LEU A 72 -9.39 7.73 1.44
C LEU A 72 -10.64 8.40 2.05
N ALA A 73 -11.82 8.10 1.51
CA ALA A 73 -13.10 8.62 1.99
C ALA A 73 -13.97 7.56 2.69
N ALA A 74 -13.51 6.31 2.74
CA ALA A 74 -14.23 5.20 3.33
C ALA A 74 -14.00 5.12 4.85
N ASP A 75 -14.93 4.49 5.55
CA ASP A 75 -14.74 4.14 6.95
C ASP A 75 -13.72 3.00 7.08
N GLY A 76 -12.80 3.13 8.04
CA GLY A 76 -11.71 2.19 8.28
C GLY A 76 -10.35 2.75 7.86
N VAL A 77 -9.30 2.01 8.23
CA VAL A 77 -7.93 2.25 7.78
C VAL A 77 -7.44 1.01 7.07
N THR A 78 -6.57 1.18 6.10
CA THR A 78 -5.90 0.05 5.44
C THR A 78 -4.48 -0.05 5.94
N TYR A 79 -3.96 -1.27 5.98
CA TYR A 79 -2.53 -1.50 6.12
C TYR A 79 -2.02 -2.23 4.86
N PRO A 80 -1.04 -1.66 4.13
CA PRO A 80 -0.47 -0.32 4.32
C PRO A 80 -1.49 0.81 4.06
N ASP A 81 -1.14 2.05 4.45
CA ASP A 81 -1.88 3.25 4.04
C ASP A 81 -2.01 3.25 2.52
N VAL A 82 -3.24 3.42 2.00
CA VAL A 82 -3.56 3.29 0.57
C VAL A 82 -2.71 4.20 -0.34
N ARG A 83 -2.13 5.27 0.19
CA ARG A 83 -1.23 6.13 -0.60
C ARG A 83 0.06 5.41 -1.00
N VAL A 84 0.49 4.37 -0.27
CA VAL A 84 1.63 3.52 -0.67
C VAL A 84 1.34 2.80 -2.00
N PRO A 85 0.26 2.01 -2.15
CA PRO A 85 -0.11 1.46 -3.46
C PRO A 85 -0.33 2.53 -4.53
N MET A 86 -0.94 3.68 -4.20
CA MET A 86 -1.10 4.76 -5.18
C MET A 86 0.25 5.22 -5.75
N VAL A 87 1.28 5.39 -4.92
CA VAL A 87 2.64 5.72 -5.37
C VAL A 87 3.18 4.62 -6.27
N ALA A 88 3.02 3.34 -5.90
CA ALA A 88 3.49 2.21 -6.69
C ALA A 88 2.89 2.18 -8.09
N VAL A 89 1.55 2.27 -8.18
CA VAL A 89 0.80 2.29 -9.44
C VAL A 89 1.19 3.47 -10.32
N LEU A 90 1.33 4.66 -9.72
CA LEU A 90 1.73 5.87 -10.45
C LEU A 90 3.15 5.78 -11.01
N LEU A 91 4.10 5.25 -10.24
CA LEU A 91 5.48 5.05 -10.71
C LEU A 91 5.57 4.00 -11.82
N ALA A 92 4.86 2.88 -11.67
CA ALA A 92 4.79 1.83 -12.70
C ALA A 92 4.23 2.36 -14.02
N ALA A 93 3.28 3.29 -13.97
CA ALA A 93 2.71 3.97 -15.13
C ALA A 93 3.53 5.18 -15.64
N GLY A 94 4.68 5.49 -15.02
CA GLY A 94 5.52 6.64 -15.39
C GLY A 94 4.95 8.01 -15.01
N ARG A 95 3.92 8.08 -14.17
CA ARG A 95 3.24 9.29 -13.70
C ARG A 95 3.94 9.86 -12.46
N THR A 96 5.21 10.21 -12.62
CA THR A 96 6.13 10.55 -11.51
C THR A 96 5.71 11.77 -10.70
N GLU A 97 5.15 12.82 -11.33
CA GLU A 97 4.68 14.02 -10.63
C GLU A 97 3.50 13.71 -9.70
N GLU A 98 2.55 12.90 -10.17
CA GLU A 98 1.41 12.46 -9.36
C GLU A 98 1.86 11.53 -8.23
N ALA A 99 2.82 10.63 -8.50
CA ALA A 99 3.42 9.78 -7.47
C ALA A 99 4.06 10.63 -6.36
N ALA A 100 4.77 11.70 -6.72
CA ALA A 100 5.34 12.64 -5.74
C ALA A 100 4.25 13.32 -4.91
N GLY A 101 3.13 13.71 -5.53
CA GLY A 101 1.97 14.26 -4.82
C GLY A 101 1.38 13.29 -3.79
N ALA A 102 1.15 12.04 -4.18
CA ALA A 102 0.66 10.99 -3.28
C ALA A 102 1.65 10.69 -2.14
N ALA A 103 2.95 10.64 -2.44
CA ALA A 103 4.00 10.45 -1.45
C ALA A 103 4.07 11.62 -0.44
N ASP A 104 3.86 12.86 -0.90
CA ASP A 104 3.79 14.03 -0.01
C ASP A 104 2.53 14.06 0.84
N GLU A 105 1.40 13.55 0.34
CA GLU A 105 0.19 13.32 1.13
C GLU A 105 0.41 12.27 2.20
N LEU A 106 1.02 11.12 1.84
CA LEU A 106 1.41 10.09 2.80
C LEU A 106 2.30 10.70 3.86
N ARG A 107 3.39 11.37 3.50
CA ARG A 107 4.29 11.99 4.48
C ARG A 107 3.57 12.93 5.46
N ARG A 108 2.54 13.66 5.00
CA ARG A 108 1.72 14.56 5.82
C ARG A 108 0.71 13.82 6.73
N SER A 109 0.27 12.62 6.37
CA SER A 109 -0.62 11.80 7.22
C SER A 109 0.09 11.19 8.43
N SER A 110 1.42 11.34 8.50
CA SER A 110 2.26 10.76 9.53
C SER A 110 2.31 9.21 9.51
N PRO A 111 2.84 8.58 8.43
CA PRO A 111 2.88 7.14 8.20
C PRO A 111 3.57 6.33 9.30
N GLY A 112 3.16 5.06 9.48
CA GLY A 112 3.88 4.14 10.37
C GLY A 112 5.31 3.81 9.90
N VAL A 113 6.04 3.04 10.71
CA VAL A 113 7.35 2.50 10.32
C VAL A 113 7.18 1.55 9.13
N GLY A 114 6.17 0.67 9.17
CA GLY A 114 5.79 -0.21 8.06
C GLY A 114 5.51 0.52 6.74
N ASP A 115 4.67 1.56 6.77
CA ASP A 115 4.37 2.37 5.57
C ASP A 115 5.62 3.02 4.98
N CYS A 116 6.53 3.53 5.84
CA CYS A 116 7.79 4.11 5.39
C CYS A 116 8.70 3.06 4.74
N ALA A 117 8.73 1.83 5.29
CA ALA A 117 9.49 0.73 4.70
C ALA A 117 8.94 0.34 3.34
N MET A 118 7.61 0.21 3.20
CA MET A 118 6.97 -0.13 1.93
C MET A 118 7.11 0.99 0.89
N ALA A 119 6.97 2.26 1.28
CA ALA A 119 7.24 3.39 0.39
C ALA A 119 8.69 3.37 -0.12
N ALA A 120 9.66 3.04 0.74
CA ALA A 120 11.05 2.87 0.33
C ALA A 120 11.23 1.72 -0.67
N GLU A 121 10.60 0.56 -0.47
CA GLU A 121 10.61 -0.58 -1.41
C GLU A 121 10.04 -0.19 -2.77
N VAL A 122 8.95 0.57 -2.78
CA VAL A 122 8.31 1.05 -4.01
C VAL A 122 9.27 1.93 -4.82
N TYR A 123 9.94 2.90 -4.18
CA TYR A 123 10.93 3.74 -4.87
C TYR A 123 12.21 2.98 -5.25
N GLU A 124 12.65 2.00 -4.44
CA GLU A 124 13.77 1.11 -4.77
C GLU A 124 13.47 0.32 -6.05
N LEU A 125 12.28 -0.28 -6.15
CA LEU A 125 11.83 -1.02 -7.32
C LEU A 125 11.71 -0.13 -8.57
N ALA A 126 11.25 1.11 -8.40
CA ALA A 126 11.18 2.09 -9.47
C ALA A 126 12.57 2.64 -9.90
N GLY A 127 13.64 2.29 -9.18
CA GLY A 127 15.01 2.75 -9.44
C GLY A 127 15.34 4.15 -8.92
N ASP A 128 14.43 4.81 -8.19
CA ASP A 128 14.68 6.10 -7.55
C ASP A 128 15.29 5.89 -6.15
N LEU A 129 16.55 5.48 -6.15
CA LEU A 129 17.32 5.22 -4.93
C LEU A 129 17.39 6.45 -3.99
N PRO A 130 17.50 7.70 -4.47
CA PRO A 130 17.41 8.88 -3.60
C PRO A 130 16.08 8.98 -2.83
N GLN A 131 14.93 8.77 -3.48
CA GLN A 131 13.64 8.77 -2.78
C GLN A 131 13.50 7.58 -1.86
N ALA A 132 13.93 6.39 -2.29
CA ALA A 132 13.97 5.20 -1.43
C ALA A 132 14.75 5.49 -0.14
N HIS A 133 15.95 6.07 -0.27
CA HIS A 133 16.77 6.42 0.88
C HIS A 133 16.09 7.45 1.80
N ARG A 134 15.44 8.47 1.23
CA ARG A 134 14.67 9.46 1.99
C ARG A 134 13.58 8.80 2.83
N TRP A 135 12.82 7.88 2.25
CA TRP A 135 11.77 7.14 2.98
C TRP A 135 12.34 6.28 4.09
N THR A 136 13.49 5.62 3.87
CA THR A 136 14.16 4.89 4.96
C THR A 136 14.60 5.82 6.10
N ALA A 137 15.07 7.03 5.80
CA ALA A 137 15.46 8.00 6.83
C ALA A 137 14.26 8.53 7.64
N ILE A 138 13.11 8.76 6.98
CA ILE A 138 11.86 9.11 7.64
C ILE A 138 11.44 7.98 8.57
N GLY A 139 11.44 6.72 8.10
CA GLY A 139 11.12 5.55 8.90
C GLY A 139 12.02 5.40 10.13
N MET A 140 13.34 5.58 9.98
CA MET A 140 14.29 5.49 11.10
C MET A 140 14.06 6.59 12.14
N THR A 141 13.72 7.79 11.67
CA THR A 141 13.37 8.90 12.58
C THR A 141 12.12 8.58 13.38
N ARG A 142 11.13 7.92 12.79
CA ARG A 142 9.92 7.47 13.49
C ARG A 142 10.21 6.36 14.49
N ALA A 143 10.95 5.32 14.07
CA ALA A 143 11.33 4.23 14.93
C ALA A 143 12.09 4.73 16.18
N ALA A 144 12.96 5.73 16.03
CA ALA A 144 13.68 6.34 17.16
C ALA A 144 12.81 7.18 18.12
N LEU A 145 11.57 7.52 17.72
CA LEU A 145 10.62 8.28 18.55
C LEU A 145 9.61 7.36 19.26
N LEU A 146 9.49 6.10 18.84
CA LEU A 146 8.61 5.12 19.47
C LEU A 146 9.26 4.56 20.73
N ALA A 147 8.43 4.17 21.70
CA ALA A 147 8.90 3.35 22.81
C ALA A 147 9.19 1.91 22.32
N ASP A 148 10.08 1.19 23.01
CA ASP A 148 10.50 -0.16 22.60
C ASP A 148 9.31 -1.15 22.49
N ASP A 149 8.27 -0.98 23.31
CA ASP A 149 7.05 -1.81 23.31
C ASP A 149 6.02 -1.42 22.23
N GLU A 150 6.18 -0.25 21.60
CA GLU A 150 5.35 0.23 20.50
C GLU A 150 5.95 -0.13 19.12
N LEU A 151 7.20 -0.55 19.09
CA LEU A 151 7.94 -0.82 17.86
C LEU A 151 7.73 -2.26 17.40
N ASP A 152 7.08 -2.42 16.25
CA ASP A 152 6.97 -3.73 15.61
C ASP A 152 8.34 -4.17 15.07
N GLU A 153 8.87 -5.27 15.62
CA GLU A 153 10.18 -5.81 15.25
C GLU A 153 10.26 -6.23 13.77
N GLN A 154 9.14 -6.70 13.17
CA GLN A 154 9.11 -7.10 11.77
C GLN A 154 9.12 -5.88 10.84
N GLU A 155 8.38 -4.83 11.19
CA GLU A 155 8.41 -3.57 10.45
C GLU A 155 9.81 -2.93 10.50
N LEU A 156 10.44 -2.93 11.68
CA LEU A 156 11.80 -2.43 11.84
C LEU A 156 12.81 -3.28 11.04
N ALA A 157 12.68 -4.60 11.08
CA ALA A 157 13.54 -5.51 10.30
C ALA A 157 13.38 -5.26 8.79
N ARG A 158 12.15 -5.04 8.31
CA ARG A 158 11.90 -4.67 6.91
C ARG A 158 12.57 -3.33 6.57
N LEU A 159 12.34 -2.30 7.38
CA LEU A 159 12.92 -0.97 7.17
C LEU A 159 14.45 -1.00 7.08
N THR A 160 15.09 -1.68 8.04
CA THR A 160 16.56 -1.78 8.10
C THR A 160 17.12 -2.61 6.94
N SER A 161 16.43 -3.67 6.52
CA SER A 161 16.78 -4.46 5.33
C SER A 161 16.77 -3.62 4.05
N VAL A 162 15.69 -2.89 3.79
CA VAL A 162 15.56 -1.99 2.61
C VAL A 162 16.63 -0.91 2.66
N ARG A 163 16.82 -0.29 3.83
CA ARG A 163 17.83 0.73 4.04
C ARG A 163 19.24 0.24 3.73
N SER A 164 19.59 -0.96 4.18
CA SER A 164 20.89 -1.56 3.90
C SER A 164 21.13 -1.72 2.39
N ARG A 165 20.15 -2.27 1.66
CA ARG A 165 20.22 -2.43 0.20
C ARG A 165 20.36 -1.10 -0.53
N VAL A 166 19.50 -0.13 -0.20
CA VAL A 166 19.50 1.19 -0.85
C VAL A 166 20.80 1.94 -0.59
N ARG A 167 21.33 1.90 0.64
CA ARG A 167 22.61 2.54 0.98
C ARG A 167 23.77 1.91 0.22
N LEU A 168 23.82 0.57 0.16
CA LEU A 168 24.81 -0.14 -0.62
C LEU A 168 24.75 0.24 -2.11
N ALA A 169 23.55 0.30 -2.69
CA ALA A 169 23.34 0.69 -4.08
C ALA A 169 23.74 2.15 -4.37
N LEU A 170 23.64 3.03 -3.36
CA LEU A 170 24.12 4.42 -3.42
C LEU A 170 25.62 4.57 -3.12
N GLY A 171 26.36 3.48 -2.87
CA GLY A 171 27.78 3.51 -2.49
C GLY A 171 28.04 4.09 -1.08
N MET A 172 27.00 4.12 -0.23
CA MET A 172 27.12 4.53 1.17
C MET A 172 27.56 3.34 2.04
N PRO A 173 28.16 3.59 3.21
CA PRO A 173 28.43 2.52 4.17
C PRO A 173 27.13 1.84 4.62
N THR A 174 27.12 0.51 4.69
CA THR A 174 26.08 -0.24 5.38
C THR A 174 26.09 0.15 6.86
N ASP A 175 24.91 0.19 7.48
CA ASP A 175 24.79 0.45 8.92
C ASP A 175 25.44 -0.66 9.77
#